data_AF-A0A0P7CJ40-F1
#
_entry.id   AF-A0A0P7CJ40-F1
#
_cell.length_a   1.000
_cell.length_b   1.000
_cell.length_c   1.000
_cell.angle_alpha   90.00
_cell.angle_beta   90.00
_cell.angle_gamma   90.00
#
_symmetry.space_group_name_H-M   'P 1'
#
loop_
_entity.id
_entity.type
_entity.pdbx_description
1 polymer ?
#
loop_
_entity_poly.entity_id
_entity_poly.type
_entity_poly.pdbx_seq_one_letter_code
_entity_poly.pdbx_strand_id
1 'polypeptide(L)'
;MPLEVEGSWKVRAEDLVRPQVPDREGLLIGGLERGRGQIGEAIAGFDFLPLDEVDLIRAGVGVIGLSFVGVVVVHLPGLTPEESAIALDMAAVLRAMRLEVGADGKVVTAGRLLSEDELPPDLKVVEYPVRVVTREADRLVTVVEIIVPRPVAWAGGGVGS
;
A
#
# COMPACT_ATOMS: atom_id res chain seq x y z
N MET A 1 3.05 22.24 4.74
CA MET A 1 2.41 22.02 6.05
C MET A 1 2.10 20.54 6.16
N PRO A 2 2.63 19.80 7.14
CA PRO A 2 2.14 18.47 7.40
C PRO A 2 0.70 18.61 7.93
N LEU A 3 -0.24 17.90 7.31
CA LEU A 3 -1.58 17.76 7.88
C LEU A 3 -1.43 16.87 9.11
N GLU A 4 -1.46 17.46 10.30
CA GLU A 4 -1.77 16.73 11.52
C GLU A 4 -3.21 16.24 11.37
N VAL A 5 -3.36 14.98 10.98
CA VAL A 5 -4.64 14.28 11.08
C VAL A 5 -4.75 13.82 12.52
N GLU A 6 -5.16 14.72 13.43
CA GLU A 6 -5.71 14.31 14.71
C GLU A 6 -7.01 13.54 14.45
N GLY A 7 -6.91 12.22 14.43
CA GLY A 7 -8.06 11.33 14.27
C GLY A 7 -7.63 9.97 13.76
N SER A 8 -7.67 8.97 14.63
CA SER A 8 -7.52 7.56 14.24
C SER A 8 -8.39 7.28 13.02
N TRP A 9 -7.79 6.78 11.95
CA TRP A 9 -8.48 6.49 10.71
C TRP A 9 -9.61 5.49 11.00
N LYS A 10 -10.85 5.76 10.57
CA LYS A 10 -12.02 4.94 10.95
C LYS A 10 -12.66 4.34 9.71
N VAL A 11 -12.74 3.02 9.65
CA VAL A 11 -13.37 2.28 8.55
C VAL A 11 -14.40 1.30 9.11
N ARG A 12 -15.50 1.07 8.39
CA ARG A 12 -16.46 0.03 8.74
C ARG A 12 -16.07 -1.27 8.06
N ALA A 13 -16.10 -2.39 8.77
CA ALA A 13 -15.72 -3.69 8.21
C ALA A 13 -16.64 -4.14 7.06
N GLU A 14 -17.89 -3.68 7.04
CA GLU A 14 -18.82 -3.92 5.93
C GLU A 14 -18.51 -3.14 4.64
N ASP A 15 -17.78 -2.03 4.75
CA ASP A 15 -17.47 -1.15 3.62
C ASP A 15 -16.13 -1.53 2.93
N LEU A 16 -15.34 -2.41 3.57
CA LEU A 16 -14.03 -2.82 3.06
C LEU A 16 -14.13 -3.49 1.69
N VAL A 17 -13.25 -3.11 0.78
CA VAL A 17 -13.03 -3.88 -0.44
C VAL A 17 -12.35 -5.20 -0.06
N ARG A 18 -13.00 -6.33 -0.36
CA ARG A 18 -12.49 -7.67 -0.01
C ARG A 18 -11.94 -8.36 -1.25
N PRO A 19 -10.64 -8.16 -1.59
CA PRO A 19 -10.02 -8.95 -2.65
C PRO A 19 -10.02 -10.43 -2.25
N GLN A 20 -10.04 -11.32 -3.25
CA GLN A 20 -9.81 -12.74 -3.00
C GLN A 20 -8.33 -12.92 -2.68
N VAL A 21 -8.00 -12.93 -1.39
CA VAL A 21 -6.65 -13.22 -0.90
C VAL A 21 -6.59 -14.70 -0.53
N PRO A 22 -5.76 -15.50 -1.22
CA PRO A 22 -5.49 -16.87 -0.81
C PRO A 22 -4.89 -16.93 0.60
N ASP A 23 -5.07 -18.07 1.28
CA ASP A 23 -4.42 -18.35 2.58
C ASP A 23 -2.95 -18.76 2.37
N ARG A 24 -2.15 -17.85 1.82
CA ARG A 24 -0.70 -17.98 1.57
C ARG A 24 -0.12 -16.59 1.29
N GLU A 25 1.18 -16.43 1.47
CA GLU A 25 1.83 -15.15 1.20
C GLU A 25 1.80 -14.72 -0.28
N GLY A 26 1.89 -13.41 -0.48
CA GLY A 26 2.02 -12.81 -1.79
C GLY A 26 1.87 -11.30 -1.79
N LEU A 27 1.61 -10.75 -2.97
CA LEU A 27 1.37 -9.32 -3.18
C LEU A 27 -0.03 -9.12 -3.76
N LEU A 28 -0.81 -8.22 -3.17
CA LEU A 28 -1.98 -7.67 -3.85
C LEU A 28 -1.53 -6.45 -4.66
N ILE A 29 -1.76 -6.47 -5.96
CA ILE A 29 -1.28 -5.46 -6.90
C ILE A 29 -2.46 -4.70 -7.46
N GLY A 30 -2.50 -3.40 -7.19
CA GLY A 30 -3.51 -2.47 -7.66
C GLY A 30 -3.03 -1.67 -8.88
N GLY A 31 -3.76 -1.78 -9.99
CA GLY A 31 -3.45 -1.07 -11.23
C GLY A 31 -3.78 0.43 -11.20
N LEU A 32 -3.02 1.22 -11.95
CA LEU A 32 -3.36 2.59 -12.31
C LEU A 32 -4.43 2.56 -13.40
N GLU A 33 -5.64 3.09 -13.12
CA GLU A 33 -6.58 3.47 -14.19
C GLU A 33 -5.84 4.41 -15.17
N ARG A 34 -5.85 4.10 -16.47
CA ARG A 34 -5.63 5.11 -17.52
C ARG A 34 -6.98 5.79 -17.83
N GLY A 35 -7.65 6.31 -16.80
CA GLY A 35 -8.99 6.88 -16.90
C GLY A 35 -9.00 8.34 -16.45
N ARG A 36 -9.47 9.25 -17.31
CA ARG A 36 -9.60 10.68 -17.02
C ARG A 36 -10.74 10.91 -16.01
N GLY A 37 -10.41 10.98 -14.73
CA GLY A 37 -11.16 11.71 -13.72
C GLY A 37 -12.36 10.98 -13.08
N GLN A 38 -12.17 10.54 -11.85
CA GLN A 38 -12.95 10.88 -10.67
C GLN A 38 -12.21 10.31 -9.46
N ILE A 39 -12.29 10.99 -8.32
CA ILE A 39 -11.62 10.62 -7.05
C ILE A 39 -12.06 9.21 -6.55
N GLY A 40 -13.14 8.66 -7.10
CA GLY A 40 -13.79 7.43 -6.65
C GLY A 40 -13.19 6.10 -7.13
N GLU A 41 -12.31 6.08 -8.12
CA GLU A 41 -11.64 4.83 -8.58
C GLU A 41 -10.13 4.97 -8.40
N ALA A 42 -9.71 5.09 -7.14
CA ALA A 42 -8.30 5.17 -6.80
C ALA A 42 -7.51 3.91 -7.20
N ILE A 43 -8.18 2.80 -7.54
CA ILE A 43 -7.52 1.57 -7.99
C ILE A 43 -8.42 0.89 -9.05
N ALA A 44 -7.86 0.56 -10.22
CA ALA A 44 -8.60 0.02 -11.38
C ALA A 44 -9.05 -1.44 -11.22
N GLY A 45 -8.40 -2.17 -10.31
CA GLY A 45 -8.54 -3.61 -10.16
C GLY A 45 -7.37 -4.19 -9.37
N PHE A 46 -7.52 -5.44 -8.92
CA PHE A 46 -6.56 -6.12 -8.08
C PHE A 46 -6.26 -7.52 -8.60
N ASP A 47 -4.98 -7.85 -8.59
CA ASP A 47 -4.51 -9.22 -8.76
C ASP A 47 -3.70 -9.63 -7.54
N PHE A 48 -3.75 -10.93 -7.21
CA PHE A 48 -2.88 -11.53 -6.21
C PHE A 48 -1.73 -12.24 -6.91
N LEU A 49 -0.50 -11.82 -6.64
CA LEU A 49 0.71 -12.47 -7.09
C LEU A 49 1.23 -13.37 -5.95
N PRO A 50 1.04 -14.70 -6.03
CA PRO A 50 1.65 -15.61 -5.07
C PRO A 50 3.17 -15.53 -5.16
N LEU A 51 3.81 -15.31 -4.03
CA LEU A 51 5.26 -15.34 -3.90
C LEU A 51 5.62 -16.20 -2.69
N ASP A 52 6.75 -16.87 -2.77
CA ASP A 52 7.29 -17.60 -1.63
C ASP A 52 7.99 -16.61 -0.68
N GLU A 53 8.10 -16.98 0.60
CA GLU A 53 8.41 -16.13 1.76
C GLU A 53 9.68 -15.24 1.66
N VAL A 54 10.59 -15.51 0.73
CA VAL A 54 11.85 -14.77 0.63
C VAL A 54 11.65 -13.40 -0.02
N ASP A 55 11.78 -12.36 0.81
CA ASP A 55 11.85 -10.95 0.49
C ASP A 55 10.59 -10.32 -0.16
N LEU A 56 9.40 -10.71 0.31
CA LEU A 56 8.12 -10.12 -0.12
C LEU A 56 8.10 -8.59 -0.13
N ILE A 57 8.72 -7.95 0.87
CA ILE A 57 8.82 -6.48 0.93
C ILE A 57 9.65 -5.95 -0.24
N ARG A 58 10.80 -6.55 -0.55
CA ARG A 58 11.62 -6.12 -1.71
C ARG A 58 10.90 -6.38 -3.01
N ALA A 59 10.20 -7.51 -3.14
CA ALA A 59 9.38 -7.81 -4.30
C ALA A 59 8.29 -6.75 -4.48
N GLY A 60 7.58 -6.38 -3.41
CA GLY A 60 6.57 -5.33 -3.43
C GLY A 60 7.14 -3.97 -3.85
N VAL A 61 8.31 -3.61 -3.33
CA VAL A 61 9.04 -2.40 -3.72
C VAL A 61 9.46 -2.43 -5.20
N GLY A 62 9.91 -3.59 -5.70
CA GLY A 62 10.23 -3.76 -7.12
C GLY A 62 9.00 -3.63 -8.02
N VAL A 63 7.90 -4.29 -7.64
CA VAL A 63 6.63 -4.28 -8.39
C VAL A 63 6.02 -2.88 -8.44
N ILE A 64 6.06 -2.11 -7.35
CA ILE A 64 5.54 -0.73 -7.38
C ILE A 64 6.33 0.17 -8.35
N GLY A 65 7.55 -0.20 -8.73
CA GLY A 65 8.36 0.49 -9.72
C GLY A 65 7.75 0.45 -11.13
N LEU A 66 6.91 -0.54 -11.44
CA LEU A 66 6.27 -0.70 -12.74
C LEU A 66 5.33 0.48 -13.05
N SER A 67 5.28 0.89 -14.32
CA SER A 67 4.57 2.12 -14.73
C SER A 67 3.04 2.03 -14.66
N PHE A 68 2.49 0.82 -14.52
CA PHE A 68 1.05 0.56 -14.46
C PHE A 68 0.57 0.16 -13.06
N VAL A 69 1.48 0.04 -12.09
CA VAL A 69 1.16 -0.32 -10.70
C VAL A 69 1.09 0.96 -9.87
N GLY A 70 -0.03 1.13 -9.14
CA GLY A 70 -0.26 2.28 -8.26
C GLY A 70 -0.29 1.92 -6.79
N VAL A 71 -0.70 0.69 -6.48
CA VAL A 71 -0.78 0.20 -5.11
C VAL A 71 -0.21 -1.21 -5.04
N VAL A 72 0.55 -1.48 -3.98
CA VAL A 72 0.93 -2.84 -3.58
C VAL A 72 0.60 -3.03 -2.11
N VAL A 73 -0.09 -4.11 -1.78
CA VAL A 73 -0.21 -4.58 -0.38
C VAL A 73 0.62 -5.84 -0.24
N VAL A 74 1.53 -5.83 0.73
CA VAL A 74 2.35 -6.99 1.09
C VAL A 74 1.54 -7.87 2.03
N HIS A 75 1.10 -9.02 1.53
CA HIS A 75 0.39 -10.03 2.31
C HIS A 75 1.39 -11.01 2.92
N LEU A 76 1.82 -10.68 4.14
CA LEU A 76 2.84 -11.40 4.91
C LEU A 76 2.29 -12.66 5.60
N PRO A 77 3.17 -13.60 6.00
CA PRO A 77 2.77 -14.77 6.77
C PRO A 77 1.97 -14.37 8.02
N GLY A 78 0.88 -15.09 8.28
CA GLY A 78 0.02 -14.86 9.45
C GLY A 78 -0.93 -13.66 9.35
N LEU A 79 -0.93 -12.91 8.24
CA LEU A 79 -1.96 -11.90 8.00
C LEU A 79 -3.28 -12.55 7.58
N THR A 80 -4.37 -12.02 8.10
CA THR A 80 -5.71 -12.36 7.65
C THR A 80 -6.04 -11.64 6.32
N PRO A 81 -6.97 -12.19 5.52
CA PRO A 81 -7.52 -11.46 4.36
C PRO A 81 -8.11 -10.10 4.75
N GLU A 82 -8.68 -9.98 5.94
CA GLU A 82 -9.28 -8.74 6.43
C GLU A 82 -8.23 -7.65 6.71
N GLU A 83 -7.10 -8.00 7.34
CA GLU A 83 -5.99 -7.05 7.54
C GLU A 83 -5.41 -6.55 6.22
N SER A 84 -5.42 -7.42 5.20
CA SER A 84 -4.96 -7.07 3.85
C SER A 84 -5.96 -6.17 3.13
N ALA A 85 -7.26 -6.40 3.31
CA ALA A 85 -8.32 -5.52 2.83
C ALA A 85 -8.22 -4.11 3.48
N ILE A 86 -7.91 -4.03 4.77
CA ILE A 86 -7.73 -2.75 5.46
C ILE A 86 -6.50 -2.01 4.94
N ALA A 87 -5.38 -2.72 4.77
CA ALA A 87 -4.17 -2.14 4.18
C ALA A 87 -4.40 -1.67 2.74
N LEU A 88 -5.26 -2.35 1.99
CA LEU A 88 -5.66 -1.98 0.64
C LEU A 88 -6.48 -0.70 0.60
N ASP A 89 -7.53 -0.61 1.42
CA ASP A 89 -8.37 0.59 1.52
C ASP A 89 -7.55 1.81 1.96
N MET A 90 -6.65 1.63 2.92
CA MET A 90 -5.76 2.69 3.35
C MET A 90 -4.82 3.12 2.21
N ALA A 91 -4.26 2.17 1.46
CA ALA A 91 -3.42 2.48 0.31
C ALA A 91 -4.18 3.24 -0.79
N ALA A 92 -5.44 2.91 -1.03
CA ALA A 92 -6.30 3.62 -1.96
C ALA A 92 -6.46 5.10 -1.56
N VAL A 93 -6.69 5.38 -0.27
CA VAL A 93 -6.80 6.77 0.19
C VAL A 93 -5.47 7.50 0.19
N LEU A 94 -4.38 6.87 0.63
CA LEU A 94 -3.04 7.45 0.53
C LEU A 94 -2.70 7.81 -0.92
N ARG A 95 -3.07 6.95 -1.88
CA ARG A 95 -2.92 7.21 -3.31
C ARG A 95 -3.76 8.41 -3.75
N ALA A 96 -5.04 8.47 -3.39
CA ALA A 96 -5.91 9.59 -3.74
C ALA A 96 -5.34 10.92 -3.23
N MET A 97 -4.93 10.96 -1.95
CA MET A 97 -4.29 12.13 -1.34
C MET A 97 -3.01 12.55 -2.08
N ARG A 98 -2.18 11.60 -2.49
CA ARG A 98 -0.97 11.87 -3.29
C ARG A 98 -1.30 12.49 -4.63
N LEU A 99 -2.30 11.96 -5.32
CA LEU A 99 -2.71 12.46 -6.63
C LEU A 99 -3.30 13.87 -6.55
N GLU A 100 -4.06 14.18 -5.50
CA GLU A 100 -4.61 15.52 -5.26
C GLU A 100 -3.54 16.60 -5.17
N VAL A 101 -2.36 16.27 -4.64
CA VAL A 101 -1.21 17.18 -4.54
C VAL A 101 -0.20 17.04 -5.69
N GLY A 102 -0.54 16.27 -6.73
CA GLY A 102 0.30 16.09 -7.92
C GLY A 102 1.52 15.17 -7.74
N ALA A 103 1.53 14.31 -6.72
CA ALA A 103 2.53 13.26 -6.57
C ALA A 103 2.20 12.02 -7.45
N ASP A 104 3.13 11.07 -7.57
CA ASP A 104 3.00 9.89 -8.45
C ASP A 104 1.88 8.90 -8.06
N GLY A 105 1.34 9.02 -6.85
CA GLY A 105 0.26 8.16 -6.35
C GLY A 105 0.68 6.71 -6.10
N LYS A 106 1.98 6.41 -6.05
CA LYS A 106 2.48 5.05 -5.80
C LYS A 106 2.52 4.77 -4.31
N VAL A 107 1.91 3.67 -3.85
CA VAL A 107 1.81 3.33 -2.43
C VAL A 107 2.11 1.86 -2.21
N VAL A 108 2.89 1.55 -1.17
CA VAL A 108 3.14 0.17 -0.70
C VAL A 108 2.72 0.08 0.76
N THR A 109 1.84 -0.87 1.12
CA THR A 109 1.39 -1.04 2.51
C THR A 109 1.44 -2.50 2.99
N ALA A 110 1.35 -2.69 4.30
CA ALA A 110 1.09 -4.00 4.92
C ALA A 110 0.13 -3.83 6.12
N GLY A 111 -0.66 -4.87 6.39
CA GLY A 111 -1.70 -4.88 7.43
C GLY A 111 -1.20 -5.16 8.85
N ARG A 112 0.09 -4.95 9.14
CA ARG A 112 0.68 -5.08 10.47
C ARG A 112 1.96 -4.26 10.61
N LEU A 113 2.42 -4.12 11.84
CA LEU A 113 3.77 -3.66 12.14
C LEU A 113 4.82 -4.62 11.57
N LEU A 114 5.91 -4.05 11.07
CA LEU A 114 7.08 -4.78 10.59
C LEU A 114 8.17 -4.69 11.65
N SER A 115 8.88 -5.77 11.89
CA SER A 115 10.10 -5.71 12.69
C SER A 115 11.24 -5.08 11.88
N GLU A 116 12.27 -4.58 12.56
CA GLU A 116 13.46 -4.03 11.90
C GLU A 116 14.16 -5.06 11.00
N ASP A 117 14.09 -6.36 11.36
CA ASP A 117 14.70 -7.46 10.61
C ASP A 117 13.94 -7.77 9.30
N GLU A 118 12.65 -7.43 9.22
CA GLU A 118 11.84 -7.60 8.02
C GLU A 118 12.01 -6.46 7.03
N LEU A 119 12.40 -5.26 7.52
CA LEU A 119 12.51 -4.07 6.70
C LEU A 119 13.92 -3.94 6.11
N PRO A 120 14.06 -3.91 4.77
CA PRO A 120 15.30 -3.49 4.15
C PRO A 120 15.83 -2.16 4.72
N PRO A 121 17.15 -2.05 4.98
CA PRO A 121 17.73 -0.91 5.70
C PRO A 121 17.62 0.43 4.97
N ASP A 122 17.34 0.39 3.67
CA ASP A 122 17.14 1.55 2.80
C ASP A 122 15.69 2.06 2.79
N LEU A 123 14.75 1.32 3.37
CA LEU A 123 13.34 1.67 3.41
C LEU A 123 12.96 2.32 4.73
N LYS A 124 11.91 3.13 4.68
CA LYS A 124 11.29 3.73 5.86
C LYS A 124 9.84 3.29 5.95
N VAL A 125 9.27 3.37 7.14
CA VAL A 125 7.84 3.11 7.34
C VAL A 125 7.13 4.29 7.98
N VAL A 126 5.85 4.43 7.67
CA VAL A 126 4.91 5.30 8.37
C VAL A 126 3.77 4.44 8.88
N GLU A 127 3.43 4.60 10.15
CA GLU A 127 2.38 3.82 10.80
C GLU A 127 1.06 4.58 10.82
N TYR A 128 -0.02 3.87 10.50
CA TYR A 128 -1.37 4.37 10.48
C TYR A 128 -2.25 3.51 11.37
N PRO A 129 -2.60 3.98 12.58
CA PRO A 129 -3.59 3.30 13.41
C PRO A 129 -4.99 3.46 12.79
N VAL A 130 -5.57 2.34 12.38
CA VAL A 130 -6.90 2.24 11.76
C VAL A 130 -7.87 1.57 12.74
N ARG A 131 -8.87 2.32 13.18
CA ARG A 131 -10.02 1.81 13.93
C ARG A 131 -11.03 1.19 12.97
N VAL A 132 -11.13 -0.12 13.01
CA VAL A 132 -12.12 -0.89 12.26
C VAL A 132 -13.35 -1.07 13.14
N VAL A 133 -14.48 -0.61 12.64
CA VAL A 133 -15.76 -0.61 13.33
C VAL A 133 -16.54 -1.80 12.84
N THR A 134 -17.01 -2.60 13.77
CA THR A 134 -17.91 -3.73 13.49
C THR A 134 -19.21 -3.53 14.25
N ARG A 135 -20.18 -4.42 14.04
CA ARG A 135 -21.41 -4.43 14.82
C ARG A 135 -21.20 -4.91 16.26
N GLU A 136 -20.11 -5.64 16.52
CA GLU A 136 -19.86 -6.35 17.78
C GLU A 136 -18.89 -5.58 18.68
N ALA A 137 -17.76 -5.15 18.11
CA ALA A 137 -16.75 -4.35 18.80
C ALA A 137 -15.84 -3.61 17.80
N ASP A 138 -15.35 -2.44 18.21
CA ASP A 138 -14.28 -1.74 17.49
C ASP A 138 -12.95 -2.45 17.74
N ARG A 139 -12.13 -2.59 16.69
CA ARG A 139 -10.77 -3.12 16.76
C ARG A 139 -9.77 -2.12 16.19
N LEU A 140 -8.54 -2.13 16.71
CA LEU A 140 -7.45 -1.30 16.20
C LEU A 140 -6.49 -2.17 15.39
N VAL A 141 -6.23 -1.78 14.14
CA VAL A 141 -5.27 -2.41 13.24
C VAL A 141 -4.25 -1.35 12.84
N THR A 142 -2.97 -1.68 12.89
CA THR A 142 -1.93 -0.77 12.38
C THR A 142 -1.62 -1.16 10.95
N VAL A 143 -1.91 -0.25 10.02
CA VAL A 143 -1.40 -0.34 8.65
C VAL A 143 -0.07 0.38 8.59
N VAL A 144 0.94 -0.26 8.02
CA VAL A 144 2.19 0.41 7.71
C VAL A 144 2.22 0.78 6.25
N GLU A 145 2.69 1.97 5.96
CA GLU A 145 3.16 2.33 4.63
C GLU A 145 4.67 2.14 4.55
N ILE A 146 5.15 1.49 3.51
CA ILE A 146 6.57 1.34 3.18
C ILE A 146 6.94 2.44 2.19
N ILE A 147 7.73 3.41 2.66
CA ILE A 147 8.20 4.54 1.88
C ILE A 147 9.41 4.10 1.08
N VAL A 148 9.20 3.97 -0.23
CA VAL A 148 10.27 3.75 -1.20
C VAL A 148 10.97 5.09 -1.46
N PRO A 149 12.27 5.23 -1.13
CA PRO A 149 13.02 6.40 -1.55
C PRO A 149 12.92 6.48 -3.07
N ARG A 150 12.57 7.65 -3.63
CA ARG A 150 12.62 7.82 -5.08
C ARG A 150 13.99 7.33 -5.56
N PRO A 151 14.06 6.46 -6.58
CA PRO A 151 15.32 6.26 -7.25
C PRO A 151 15.79 7.65 -7.66
N VAL A 152 17.00 8.02 -7.23
CA VAL A 152 17.69 9.18 -7.80
C VAL A 152 17.66 8.92 -9.30
N ALA A 153 16.91 9.73 -10.04
CA ALA A 153 16.92 9.66 -11.49
C ALA A 153 18.39 9.61 -11.89
N TRP A 154 18.81 8.53 -12.55
CA TRP A 154 20.13 8.47 -13.14
C TRP A 154 20.27 9.77 -13.92
N ALA A 155 21.12 10.68 -13.42
CA ALA A 155 21.45 11.89 -14.12
C ALA A 155 22.02 11.39 -15.44
N GLY A 156 21.22 11.53 -16.51
CA GLY A 156 21.61 11.10 -17.83
C GLY A 156 23.00 11.65 -18.07
N GLY A 157 23.97 10.75 -18.16
CA GLY A 157 25.30 11.09 -18.59
C GLY A 157 25.12 11.81 -19.92
N GLY A 158 25.37 13.11 -19.92
CA GLY A 158 25.41 13.91 -21.12
C GLY A 158 26.41 13.23 -22.04
N VAL A 159 25.89 12.60 -23.08
CA VAL A 159 26.71 12.15 -24.19
C VAL A 159 27.20 13.43 -24.84
N GLY A 160 28.48 13.73 -24.62
CA GLY A 160 29.15 14.78 -25.35
C GLY A 160 29.13 14.43 -26.84
N SER A 161 28.61 15.35 -27.63
CA SER A 161 28.82 15.45 -29.07
C SER A 161 28.79 16.93 -29.44
#